data_AF-A0A5C6LPA5-F1
#
_entry.id   AF-A0A5C6LPA5-F1
#
_cell.length_a   1.000
_cell.length_b   1.000
_cell.length_c   1.000
_cell.angle_alpha   90.00
_cell.angle_beta   90.00
_cell.angle_gamma   90.00
#
_symmetry.space_group_name_H-M   'P 1'
#
loop_
_entity.id
_entity.type
_entity.pdbx_description
1 polymer ?
#
loop_
_entity_poly.entity_id
_entity_poly.type
_entity_poly.pdbx_seq_one_letter_code
_entity_poly.pdbx_strand_id
1 'polypeptide(L)'
;MLKQLLEHVLQTDITVDGHTFPLAAIIWHKRIPEFEFDFPVSAFFPDMLNGLSDDRTSVVVRRFHEQGSSELEGIMNGKMDLFFEHEGRYYILDWKSNYLGGTPEDYTPQPYPQR
;
A
#
# COMPACT_ATOMS: atom_id res chain seq x y z
N MET A 1 -12.74 11.23 23.00
CA MET A 1 -11.57 11.37 22.11
C MET A 1 -11.17 10.06 21.45
N LEU A 2 -10.51 9.10 22.11
CA LEU A 2 -10.07 7.84 21.45
C LEU A 2 -11.23 7.02 20.86
N LYS A 3 -12.32 6.84 21.63
CA LYS A 3 -13.51 6.12 21.16
C LYS A 3 -14.09 6.73 19.88
N GLN A 4 -14.19 8.06 19.82
CA GLN A 4 -14.70 8.78 18.65
C GLN A 4 -13.77 8.62 17.44
N LEU A 5 -12.45 8.62 17.66
CA LEU A 5 -11.48 8.36 16.59
C LEU A 5 -11.64 6.95 16.02
N LEU A 6 -11.76 5.94 16.89
CA LEU A 6 -12.01 4.56 16.46
C LEU A 6 -13.34 4.42 15.72
N GLU A 7 -14.40 5.05 16.23
CA GLU A 7 -15.70 5.07 15.55
C GLU A 7 -15.60 5.71 14.17
N HIS A 8 -14.93 6.85 14.03
CA HIS A 8 -14.73 7.48 12.72
C HIS A 8 -13.98 6.56 11.76
N VAL A 9 -12.83 6.02 12.17
CA VAL A 9 -12.01 5.13 11.32
C VAL A 9 -12.79 3.88 10.90
N LEU A 10 -13.53 3.26 11.82
CA LEU A 10 -14.32 2.06 11.53
C LEU A 10 -15.51 2.35 10.60
N GLN A 11 -16.07 3.55 10.66
CA GLN A 11 -17.21 3.95 9.81
C GLN A 11 -16.77 4.66 8.52
N THR A 12 -15.47 4.86 8.29
CA THR A 12 -14.96 5.42 7.03
C THR A 12 -15.22 4.47 5.87
N ASP A 13 -15.82 5.01 4.82
CA ASP A 13 -16.04 4.32 3.55
C ASP A 13 -14.73 4.14 2.77
N ILE A 14 -14.46 2.89 2.39
CA ILE A 14 -13.38 2.49 1.48
C ILE A 14 -14.02 2.33 0.10
N THR A 15 -13.57 3.11 -0.88
CA THR A 15 -14.07 3.05 -2.26
C THR A 15 -12.97 2.59 -3.21
N VAL A 16 -13.15 1.43 -3.86
CA VAL A 16 -12.20 0.84 -4.83
C VAL A 16 -13.00 0.24 -5.99
N ASP A 17 -12.66 0.60 -7.23
CA ASP A 17 -13.30 0.09 -8.45
C ASP A 17 -14.84 0.17 -8.46
N GLY A 18 -15.40 1.24 -7.88
CA GLY A 18 -16.86 1.45 -7.79
C GLY A 18 -17.57 0.66 -6.69
N HIS A 19 -16.82 -0.11 -5.88
CA HIS A 19 -17.33 -0.76 -4.68
C HIS A 19 -17.04 0.11 -3.45
N THR A 20 -18.04 0.32 -2.60
CA THR A 20 -17.92 1.13 -1.38
C THR A 20 -18.42 0.35 -0.18
N PHE A 21 -17.61 0.29 0.88
CA PHE A 21 -17.97 -0.35 2.15
C PHE A 21 -17.21 0.31 3.31
N PRO A 22 -17.80 0.36 4.53
CA PRO A 22 -17.08 0.87 5.68
C PRO A 22 -16.03 -0.15 6.16
N LEU A 23 -14.95 0.32 6.78
CA LEU A 23 -13.93 -0.56 7.37
C LEU A 23 -14.53 -1.59 8.35
N ALA A 24 -15.59 -1.21 9.08
CA ALA A 24 -16.33 -2.07 10.00
C ALA A 24 -17.03 -3.27 9.33
N ALA A 25 -17.27 -3.22 8.01
CA ALA A 25 -17.88 -4.32 7.26
C ALA A 25 -16.91 -5.48 7.00
N ILE A 26 -15.61 -5.30 7.27
CA ILE A 26 -14.61 -6.36 7.12
C ILE A 26 -14.82 -7.42 8.21
N ILE A 27 -15.20 -8.62 7.79
CA ILE A 27 -15.46 -9.71 8.72
C ILE A 27 -14.16 -10.24 9.34
N TRP A 28 -14.17 -10.41 10.65
CA TRP A 28 -12.96 -10.63 11.45
C TRP A 28 -12.17 -11.89 11.07
N HIS A 29 -12.83 -12.92 10.55
CA HIS A 29 -12.19 -14.19 10.15
C HIS A 29 -11.77 -14.20 8.67
N LYS A 30 -11.99 -13.11 7.93
CA LYS A 30 -11.47 -12.90 6.56
C LYS A 30 -10.46 -11.77 6.52
N ARG A 31 -9.83 -11.45 7.64
CA ARG A 31 -8.72 -10.51 7.70
C ARG A 31 -7.51 -11.12 8.38
N ILE A 32 -6.34 -10.72 7.93
CA ILE A 32 -5.04 -11.03 8.50
C ILE A 32 -4.40 -9.66 8.77
N PRO A 33 -4.41 -9.19 10.03
CA PRO A 33 -3.60 -8.04 10.38
C PRO A 33 -2.13 -8.43 10.25
N GLU A 34 -1.28 -7.48 9.89
CA GLU A 34 0.16 -7.65 10.01
C GLU A 34 0.67 -8.88 9.23
N PHE A 35 0.21 -9.04 7.99
CA PHE A 35 0.52 -10.21 7.17
C PHE A 35 1.96 -10.13 6.64
N GLU A 36 2.83 -11.00 7.16
CA GLU A 36 4.23 -11.16 6.75
C GLU A 36 4.37 -12.12 5.57
N PHE A 37 5.33 -11.83 4.68
CA PHE A 37 5.61 -12.65 3.51
C PHE A 37 7.10 -12.70 3.18
N ASP A 38 7.48 -13.77 2.49
CA ASP A 38 8.80 -13.99 1.90
C ASP A 38 8.61 -14.48 0.46
N PHE A 39 9.03 -13.68 -0.52
CA PHE A 39 9.03 -14.06 -1.92
C PHE A 39 10.46 -14.25 -2.44
N PRO A 40 10.82 -15.43 -2.98
CA PRO A 40 12.10 -15.62 -3.61
C PRO A 40 12.15 -14.84 -4.93
N VAL A 41 13.23 -14.08 -5.12
CA VAL A 41 13.48 -13.26 -6.29
C VAL A 41 14.74 -13.79 -6.98
N SER A 42 14.56 -14.25 -8.22
CA SER A 42 15.67 -14.65 -9.09
C SER A 42 16.48 -13.44 -9.51
N ALA A 43 17.76 -13.63 -9.82
CA ALA A 43 18.65 -12.57 -10.29
C ALA A 43 18.04 -11.78 -11.46
N PHE A 44 17.97 -10.46 -11.30
CA PHE A 44 17.48 -9.55 -12.34
C PHE A 44 18.17 -8.19 -12.26
N PHE A 45 18.21 -7.47 -13.38
CA PHE A 45 18.69 -6.09 -13.40
C PHE A 45 17.55 -5.14 -12.99
N PRO A 46 17.73 -4.25 -11.99
CA PRO A 46 16.67 -3.36 -11.51
C PRO A 46 16.06 -2.47 -12.60
N ASP A 47 16.89 -2.04 -13.57
CA ASP A 47 16.45 -1.21 -14.69
C ASP A 47 15.37 -1.90 -15.56
N MET A 48 15.25 -3.23 -15.52
CA MET A 48 14.17 -3.96 -16.20
C MET A 48 12.77 -3.60 -15.68
N LEU A 49 12.65 -3.22 -14.40
CA LEU A 49 11.36 -2.86 -13.82
C LEU A 49 10.81 -1.56 -14.44
N ASN A 50 11.66 -0.70 -14.99
CA ASN A 50 11.19 0.50 -15.70
C ASN A 50 10.33 0.11 -16.92
N GLY A 51 10.55 -1.08 -17.50
CA GLY A 51 9.75 -1.62 -18.60
C GLY A 51 8.34 -2.07 -18.18
N LEU A 52 8.01 -2.08 -16.89
CA LEU A 52 6.66 -2.32 -16.38
C LEU A 52 5.80 -1.06 -16.40
N SER A 53 6.35 0.09 -16.78
CA SER A 53 5.59 1.33 -16.90
C SER A 53 4.57 1.23 -18.05
N ASP A 54 3.38 1.77 -17.82
CA ASP A 54 2.30 1.88 -18.80
C ASP A 54 1.61 3.25 -18.73
N ASP A 55 0.54 3.45 -19.51
CA ASP A 55 -0.20 4.71 -19.55
C ASP A 55 -0.86 5.09 -18.20
N ARG A 56 -0.94 4.15 -17.25
CA ARG A 56 -1.59 4.32 -15.94
C ARG A 56 -0.60 4.37 -14.78
N THR A 57 0.58 3.78 -14.94
CA THR A 57 1.55 3.58 -13.87
C THR A 57 2.97 3.89 -14.35
N SER A 58 3.63 4.82 -13.67
CA SER A 58 5.06 5.08 -13.87
C SER A 58 5.88 4.33 -12.83
N VAL A 59 6.72 3.41 -13.28
CA VAL A 59 7.67 2.68 -12.43
C VAL A 59 9.05 3.31 -12.62
N VAL A 60 9.52 4.02 -11.60
CA VAL A 60 10.85 4.63 -11.60
C VAL A 60 11.71 3.95 -10.55
N VAL A 61 12.64 3.11 -10.99
CA VAL A 61 13.65 2.55 -10.09
C VAL A 61 14.75 3.58 -9.87
N ARG A 62 14.87 4.10 -8.64
CA ARG A 62 16.03 4.89 -8.25
C ARG A 62 17.24 3.97 -8.24
N ARG A 63 18.28 4.32 -9.00
CA ARG A 63 19.56 3.61 -8.96
C ARG A 63 20.13 3.72 -7.56
N PHE A 64 20.14 2.60 -6.85
CA PHE A 64 20.85 2.46 -5.59
C PHE A 64 22.35 2.43 -5.92
N HIS A 65 23.03 3.56 -5.77
CA HIS A 65 24.49 3.77 -5.91
C HIS A 65 25.09 4.10 -7.29
N GLU A 66 26.18 4.89 -7.22
CA GLU A 66 27.09 5.31 -8.30
C GLU A 66 27.95 4.16 -8.87
N GLN A 67 27.82 2.93 -8.36
CA GLN A 67 28.60 1.77 -8.79
C GLN A 67 27.77 0.76 -9.57
N GLY A 68 27.43 1.11 -10.80
CA GLY A 68 27.03 0.15 -11.83
C GLY A 68 25.70 -0.59 -11.60
N SER A 69 25.14 -1.09 -12.70
CA SER A 69 23.96 -1.96 -12.68
C SER A 69 24.35 -3.36 -12.19
N SER A 70 24.37 -3.59 -10.87
CA SER A 70 24.48 -4.95 -10.34
C SER A 70 23.12 -5.65 -10.38
N GLU A 71 23.13 -6.95 -10.61
CA GLU A 71 21.94 -7.79 -10.46
C GLU A 71 21.48 -7.78 -9.00
N LEU A 72 20.15 -7.83 -8.80
CA LEU A 72 19.53 -8.07 -7.50
C LEU A 72 18.99 -9.51 -7.48
N GLU A 73 19.30 -10.24 -6.42
CA GLU A 73 18.76 -11.57 -6.13
C GLU A 73 18.52 -11.71 -4.62
N GLY A 74 17.67 -12.66 -4.22
CA GLY A 74 17.46 -13.00 -2.81
C GLY A 74 16.00 -13.20 -2.43
N ILE A 75 15.63 -12.79 -1.22
CA ILE A 75 14.26 -12.85 -0.72
C ILE A 75 13.72 -11.43 -0.58
N MET A 76 12.58 -11.15 -1.22
CA MET A 76 11.77 -9.99 -0.93
C MET A 76 10.86 -10.32 0.25
N ASN A 77 11.24 -9.80 1.41
CA ASN A 77 10.43 -9.89 2.61
C ASN A 77 9.67 -8.59 2.86
N GLY A 78 8.55 -8.70 3.57
CA GLY A 78 7.75 -7.55 3.92
C GLY A 78 6.56 -7.91 4.77
N LYS A 79 5.81 -6.87 5.13
CA LYS A 79 4.63 -6.97 5.96
C LYS A 79 3.56 -6.02 5.44
N MET A 80 2.33 -6.49 5.38
CA MET A 80 1.15 -5.71 5.04
C MET A 80 0.36 -5.43 6.32
N ASP A 81 0.00 -4.18 6.57
CA ASP A 81 -0.72 -3.82 7.81
C ASP A 81 -2.05 -4.56 7.95
N LEU A 82 -2.80 -4.68 6.86
CA LEU A 82 -4.04 -5.44 6.83
C LEU A 82 -4.29 -6.04 5.44
N PHE A 83 -4.39 -7.36 5.39
CA PHE A 83 -4.89 -8.10 4.23
C PHE A 83 -6.27 -8.66 4.55
N PHE A 84 -7.25 -8.47 3.66
CA PHE A 84 -8.60 -8.97 3.93
C PHE A 84 -9.40 -9.31 2.67
N GLU A 85 -10.44 -10.11 2.85
CA GLU A 85 -11.45 -10.39 1.84
C GLU A 85 -12.78 -9.72 2.20
N HIS A 86 -13.41 -9.13 1.20
CA HIS A 86 -14.77 -8.59 1.27
C HIS A 86 -15.49 -8.87 -0.06
N GLU A 87 -16.68 -9.46 0.01
CA GLU A 87 -17.51 -9.82 -1.15
C GLU A 87 -16.75 -10.61 -2.24
N GLY A 88 -15.87 -11.53 -1.85
CA GLY A 88 -15.08 -12.37 -2.75
C GLY A 88 -13.88 -11.69 -3.39
N ARG A 89 -13.58 -10.44 -3.02
CA ARG A 89 -12.41 -9.67 -3.48
C ARG A 89 -11.39 -9.54 -2.36
N TYR A 90 -10.11 -9.53 -2.72
CA TYR A 90 -9.00 -9.38 -1.78
C TYR A 90 -8.40 -7.97 -1.85
N TYR A 91 -8.11 -7.42 -0.68
CA TYR A 91 -7.64 -6.05 -0.51
C TYR A 91 -6.42 -6.00 0.39
N ILE A 92 -5.53 -5.06 0.11
CA ILE A 92 -4.43 -4.66 0.99
C ILE A 92 -4.73 -3.24 1.47
N LEU A 93 -4.66 -3.03 2.78
CA LEU A 93 -4.76 -1.72 3.40
C LEU A 93 -3.47 -1.45 4.18
N ASP A 94 -2.92 -0.25 3.98
CA ASP A 94 -1.70 0.25 4.61
C ASP A 94 -2.02 1.54 5.39
N TRP A 95 -1.67 1.57 6.67
CA TRP A 95 -1.92 2.73 7.54
C TRP A 95 -0.78 3.74 7.37
N LYS A 96 -1.13 4.98 6.99
CA LYS A 96 -0.17 6.08 6.94
C LYS A 96 -0.44 7.09 8.06
N SER A 97 0.58 7.36 8.87
CA SER A 97 0.60 8.40 9.92
C SER A 97 1.38 9.65 9.49
N ASN A 98 1.61 9.82 8.19
CA ASN A 98 2.38 10.95 7.67
C ASN A 98 1.68 12.27 7.99
N TYR A 99 2.44 13.22 8.54
CA TYR A 99 1.97 14.57 8.78
C TYR A 99 1.92 15.33 7.46
N LEU A 100 0.70 15.64 6.99
CA LEU A 100 0.49 16.46 5.79
C LEU A 100 0.23 17.93 6.13
N GLY A 101 -0.10 18.20 7.39
CA GLY A 101 -0.35 19.53 7.93
C GLY A 101 -1.27 19.49 9.14
N GLY A 102 -1.68 20.67 9.60
CA GLY A 102 -2.41 20.87 10.85
C GLY A 102 -3.93 20.94 10.70
N THR A 103 -4.46 20.96 9.48
CA THR A 103 -5.90 21.08 9.23
C THR A 103 -6.44 19.91 8.41
N PRO A 104 -7.76 19.61 8.46
CA PRO A 104 -8.35 18.51 7.68
C PRO A 104 -8.14 18.65 6.16
N GLU A 105 -8.03 19.87 5.66
CA GLU A 105 -7.83 20.18 4.24
C GLU A 105 -6.47 19.67 3.72
N ASP A 106 -5.47 19.59 4.61
CA ASP A 106 -4.14 19.05 4.30
C ASP A 106 -4.18 17.54 3.98
N TYR A 107 -5.29 16.84 4.30
CA TYR A 107 -5.50 15.41 4.08
C TYR A 107 -6.50 15.11 2.96
N THR A 108 -6.82 16.10 2.12
CA THR A 108 -7.63 15.90 0.92
C THR A 108 -6.85 15.11 -0.15
N PRO A 109 -7.52 14.55 -1.18
CA PRO A 109 -6.86 13.85 -2.28
C PRO A 109 -5.96 14.81 -3.09
N GLN A 110 -4.76 15.05 -2.61
CA GLN A 110 -3.66 15.66 -3.34
C GLN A 110 -2.77 14.54 -3.88
N PRO A 111 -2.13 14.71 -5.06
CA PRO A 111 -1.09 13.78 -5.47
C PRO A 111 -0.05 13.68 -4.35
N TYR A 112 0.24 12.46 -3.90
CA TYR A 112 1.31 12.24 -2.93
C TYR A 112 2.58 12.88 -3.50
N PRO A 113 3.25 13.79 -2.78
CA PRO A 113 4.49 14.37 -3.26
C PRO A 113 5.48 13.22 -3.43
N GLN A 114 5.88 12.96 -4.68
CA GLN A 114 6.90 11.97 -4.99
C GLN A 114 8.20 12.48 -4.35
N ARG A 115 8.62 11.87 -3.23
CA ARG A 115 9.97 12.04 -2.69
C ARG A 115 10.97 11.54 -3.70
#